data_AF-A0A1Q5L572-F1
#
_entry.id   AF-A0A1Q5L572-F1
#
_cell.length_a   1.000
_cell.length_b   1.000
_cell.length_c   1.000
_cell.angle_alpha   90.00
_cell.angle_beta   90.00
_cell.angle_gamma   90.00
#
_symmetry.space_group_name_H-M   'P 1'
#
loop_
_entity.id
_entity.type
_entity.pdbx_description
1 polymer ?
#
loop_
_entity_poly.entity_id
_entity_poly.type
_entity_poly.pdbx_seq_one_letter_code
_entity_poly.pdbx_strand_id
1 'polypeptide(L)'
;MLREVTATRYVAPLHSGGSVPGIVEADDQGSYVVKFTGSAQGRKALVAEVIVGELARALGLRFPELVLVRFDPAIAAHEPHQEVRELHAASAGVNLGMDYLPGARDFTPELAEVFDVDPLEAGRIVWLDALTANVDRTVHSSNLMVWPTLGVAPPHLWLIDHGAALVFHHRWGTTDPTKAYDFRHHALGQYGPDVRAADAELRPKVTGELLRAVTDEVPDAWLADEPGFGGPEEVREAYVAYLHARVRSCDAWLPTDFPSREQLAEENARRAARTEQGRPDWLKRVPDLHGKPAAEQDWSVHLG
;
A
#
# COMPACT_ATOMS: atom_id res chain seq x y z
N MET A 1 21.22 3.30 5.41
CA MET A 1 20.59 2.78 6.63
C MET A 1 19.63 3.83 7.14
N LEU A 2 18.36 3.44 7.36
CA LEU A 2 17.29 4.33 7.77
C LEU A 2 17.64 4.96 9.10
N ARG A 3 17.25 6.22 9.25
CA ARG A 3 17.44 6.96 10.49
C ARG A 3 16.63 6.32 11.61
N GLU A 4 17.24 6.15 12.77
CA GLU A 4 16.55 5.67 13.97
C GLU A 4 16.06 6.84 14.83
N VAL A 5 14.86 6.70 15.39
CA VAL A 5 14.25 7.63 16.34
C VAL A 5 13.59 6.87 17.49
N THR A 6 13.41 7.53 18.63
CA THR A 6 12.70 6.95 19.78
C THR A 6 11.32 7.58 19.90
N ALA A 7 10.26 6.77 19.89
CA ALA A 7 8.91 7.26 20.14
C ALA A 7 8.80 7.77 21.59
N THR A 8 8.38 9.02 21.76
CA THR A 8 8.26 9.68 23.06
C THR A 8 6.81 9.80 23.50
N ARG A 9 5.86 9.88 22.55
CA ARG A 9 4.43 9.98 22.83
C ARG A 9 3.59 9.28 21.77
N TYR A 10 2.65 8.44 22.19
CA TYR A 10 1.58 7.95 21.32
C TYR A 10 0.48 9.02 21.22
N VAL A 11 0.15 9.44 20.00
CA VAL A 11 -0.80 10.54 19.76
C VAL A 11 -2.20 9.99 19.53
N ALA A 12 -2.36 9.13 18.53
CA ALA A 12 -3.66 8.57 18.16
C ALA A 12 -3.51 7.33 17.25
N PRO A 13 -4.45 6.40 17.28
CA PRO A 13 -4.58 5.37 16.24
C PRO A 13 -5.09 5.97 14.93
N LEU A 14 -4.63 5.42 13.82
CA LEU A 14 -5.21 5.59 12.49
C LEU A 14 -6.12 4.40 12.20
N HIS A 15 -7.38 4.69 11.92
CA HIS A 15 -8.39 3.68 11.64
C HIS A 15 -8.37 3.34 10.14
N SER A 16 -7.30 2.69 9.67
CA SER A 16 -7.18 2.20 8.29
C SER A 16 -7.02 0.67 8.28
N GLY A 17 -8.07 -0.02 7.86
CA GLY A 17 -8.04 -1.48 7.67
C GLY A 17 -7.61 -2.27 8.92
N GLY A 18 -7.04 -3.46 8.69
CA GLY A 18 -6.66 -4.40 9.76
C GLY A 18 -5.27 -4.19 10.37
N SER A 19 -4.50 -3.18 9.94
CA SER A 19 -3.12 -2.95 10.40
C SER A 19 -3.00 -1.94 11.55
N VAL A 20 -4.05 -1.14 11.78
CA VAL A 20 -4.19 -0.13 12.86
C VAL A 20 -2.88 0.63 13.13
N PRO A 21 -2.33 1.38 12.15
CA PRO A 21 -1.14 2.19 12.36
C PRO A 21 -1.40 3.28 13.42
N GLY A 22 -0.33 3.84 13.99
CA GLY A 22 -0.44 4.86 15.04
C GLY A 22 0.39 6.10 14.75
N ILE A 23 -0.09 7.28 15.11
CA ILE A 23 0.71 8.50 15.08
C ILE A 23 1.52 8.58 16.38
N VAL A 24 2.83 8.80 16.27
CA VAL A 24 3.72 9.05 17.41
C VAL A 24 4.51 10.34 17.21
N GLU A 25 4.86 11.00 18.31
CA GLU A 25 5.94 11.98 18.34
C GLU A 25 7.23 11.27 18.77
N ALA A 26 8.38 11.73 18.27
CA ALA A 26 9.68 11.16 18.60
C ALA A 26 10.66 12.17 19.21
N ASP A 27 11.81 11.68 19.63
CA ASP A 27 12.88 12.42 20.31
C ASP A 27 13.57 13.49 19.44
N ASP A 28 13.42 13.38 18.13
CA ASP A 28 13.88 14.35 17.13
C ASP A 28 12.87 15.49 16.85
N GLN A 29 11.78 15.55 17.62
CA GLN A 29 10.67 16.50 17.43
C GLN A 29 9.83 16.26 16.17
N GLY A 30 10.03 15.13 15.46
CA GLY A 30 9.22 14.68 14.34
C GLY A 30 7.92 13.99 14.77
N SER A 31 6.96 13.93 13.84
CA SER A 31 5.74 13.13 13.96
C SER A 31 5.74 12.04 12.90
N TYR A 32 5.41 10.81 13.28
CA TYR A 32 5.48 9.66 12.39
C TYR A 32 4.21 8.82 12.44
N VAL A 33 3.77 8.33 11.28
CA VAL A 33 2.84 7.22 11.18
C VAL A 33 3.64 5.92 11.34
N VAL A 34 3.37 5.17 12.39
CA VAL A 34 4.05 3.92 12.73
C VAL A 34 3.24 2.73 12.25
N LYS A 35 3.85 1.90 11.41
CA LYS A 35 3.38 0.56 11.07
C LYS A 35 4.01 -0.44 12.03
N PHE A 36 3.17 -1.09 12.82
CA PHE A 36 3.60 -1.97 13.90
C PHE A 36 3.97 -3.37 13.40
N THR A 37 5.08 -3.89 13.90
CA THR A 37 5.63 -5.22 13.57
C THR A 37 4.74 -6.38 14.02
N GLY A 38 3.94 -6.19 15.06
CA GLY A 38 2.95 -7.15 15.55
C GLY A 38 1.64 -7.15 14.76
N SER A 39 1.50 -6.35 13.70
CA SER A 39 0.28 -6.30 12.89
C SER A 39 0.05 -7.60 12.11
N ALA A 40 -1.22 -7.89 11.80
CA ALA A 40 -1.60 -9.11 11.09
C ALA A 40 -1.03 -9.21 9.66
N GLN A 41 -0.60 -8.09 9.07
CA GLN A 41 0.06 -8.04 7.76
C GLN A 41 1.48 -8.65 7.80
N GLY A 42 2.09 -8.69 8.98
CA GLY A 42 3.40 -9.29 9.22
C GLY A 42 4.59 -8.50 8.66
N ARG A 43 5.79 -9.00 8.93
CA ARG A 43 7.06 -8.33 8.57
C ARG A 43 7.23 -8.08 7.08
N LYS A 44 6.72 -8.97 6.22
CA LYS A 44 6.82 -8.83 4.75
C LYS A 44 6.18 -7.55 4.22
N ALA A 45 5.09 -7.08 4.83
CA ALA A 45 4.50 -5.79 4.46
C ALA A 45 5.43 -4.61 4.81
N LEU A 46 6.13 -4.67 5.94
CA LEU A 46 7.14 -3.66 6.29
C LEU A 46 8.35 -3.70 5.36
N VAL A 47 8.80 -4.91 5.00
CA VAL A 47 9.87 -5.11 4.01
C VAL A 47 9.47 -4.52 2.65
N ALA A 48 8.24 -4.76 2.19
CA ALA A 48 7.73 -4.17 0.96
C ALA A 48 7.64 -2.65 1.03
N GLU A 49 7.18 -2.09 2.16
CA GLU A 49 7.15 -0.64 2.37
C GLU A 49 8.54 -0.02 2.21
N VAL A 50 9.56 -0.58 2.87
CA VAL A 50 10.94 -0.08 2.79
C VAL A 50 11.48 -0.19 1.37
N ILE A 51 11.40 -1.39 0.76
CA ILE A 51 11.99 -1.61 -0.57
C ILE A 51 11.31 -0.73 -1.61
N VAL A 52 9.98 -0.66 -1.64
CA VAL A 52 9.25 0.10 -2.66
C VAL A 52 9.31 1.60 -2.38
N GLY A 53 9.20 2.01 -1.12
CA GLY A 53 9.27 3.42 -0.70
C GLY A 53 10.64 4.04 -0.99
N GLU A 54 11.73 3.38 -0.60
CA GLU A 54 13.09 3.89 -0.85
C GLU A 54 13.45 3.81 -2.34
N LEU A 55 12.98 2.80 -3.08
CA LEU A 55 13.09 2.77 -4.54
C LEU A 55 12.33 3.94 -5.18
N ALA A 56 11.11 4.24 -4.72
CA ALA A 56 10.33 5.37 -5.21
C ALA A 56 11.09 6.70 -4.99
N ARG A 57 11.62 6.91 -3.79
CA ARG A 57 12.42 8.11 -3.45
C ARG A 57 13.67 8.22 -4.32
N ALA A 58 14.41 7.14 -4.50
CA ALA A 58 15.60 7.11 -5.36
C ALA A 58 15.27 7.39 -6.85
N LEU A 59 14.06 7.01 -7.30
CA LEU A 59 13.54 7.31 -8.63
C LEU A 59 12.91 8.70 -8.74
N GLY A 60 12.96 9.51 -7.68
CA GLY A 60 12.46 10.88 -7.65
C GLY A 60 10.93 10.98 -7.57
N LEU A 61 10.25 9.93 -7.13
CA LEU A 61 8.83 9.96 -6.77
C LEU A 61 8.69 10.44 -5.32
N ARG A 62 7.56 11.10 -5.03
CA ARG A 62 7.30 11.65 -3.70
C ARG A 62 6.71 10.56 -2.81
N PHE A 63 7.50 10.12 -1.84
CA PHE A 63 7.11 9.17 -0.82
C PHE A 63 7.65 9.71 0.51
N PRO A 64 6.87 9.72 1.61
CA PRO A 64 7.34 10.28 2.88
C PRO A 64 8.62 9.58 3.36
N GLU A 65 9.45 10.28 4.13
CA GLU A 65 10.68 9.67 4.65
C GLU A 65 10.36 8.50 5.57
N LEU A 66 11.10 7.40 5.45
CA LEU A 66 11.03 6.27 6.36
C LEU A 66 12.09 6.38 7.46
N VAL A 67 11.68 5.97 8.66
CA VAL A 67 12.55 5.89 9.84
C VAL A 67 12.31 4.58 10.57
N LEU A 68 13.29 4.14 11.36
CA LEU A 68 13.13 3.07 12.33
C LEU A 68 12.72 3.68 13.66
N VAL A 69 11.54 3.29 14.16
CA VAL A 69 10.99 3.83 15.41
C VAL A 69 11.15 2.82 16.52
N ARG A 70 11.94 3.16 17.54
CA ARG A 70 11.99 2.41 18.80
C ARG A 70 10.73 2.75 19.60
N PHE A 71 9.86 1.76 19.78
CA PHE A 71 8.56 1.88 20.44
C PHE A 71 8.55 1.10 21.76
N ASP A 72 8.25 1.80 22.85
CA ASP A 72 7.93 1.22 24.15
C ASP A 72 6.40 1.23 24.33
N PRO A 73 5.73 0.06 24.45
CA PRO A 73 4.27 -0.01 24.64
C PRO A 73 3.75 0.82 25.83
N ALA A 74 4.59 1.14 26.82
CA ALA A 74 4.22 1.98 27.96
C ALA A 74 3.72 3.37 27.54
N ILE A 75 4.22 3.94 26.44
CA ILE A 75 3.78 5.27 25.97
C ILE A 75 2.34 5.26 25.44
N ALA A 76 1.81 4.07 25.12
CA ALA A 76 0.46 3.85 24.61
C ALA A 76 -0.44 3.08 25.61
N ALA A 77 -0.06 3.03 26.90
CA ALA A 77 -0.76 2.23 27.91
C ALA A 77 -2.23 2.64 28.14
N HIS A 78 -2.61 3.86 27.76
CA HIS A 78 -3.96 4.40 27.90
C HIS A 78 -4.89 4.07 26.72
N GLU A 79 -4.41 3.33 25.72
CA GLU A 79 -5.22 2.91 24.57
C GLU A 79 -6.47 2.14 25.04
N PRO A 80 -7.69 2.63 24.76
CA PRO A 80 -8.93 2.00 25.25
C PRO A 80 -9.22 0.63 24.65
N HIS A 81 -8.79 0.37 23.41
CA HIS A 81 -9.10 -0.86 22.70
C HIS A 81 -8.11 -1.98 23.04
N GLN A 82 -8.62 -3.13 23.50
CA GLN A 82 -7.79 -4.27 23.90
C GLN A 82 -6.93 -4.80 22.75
N GLU A 83 -7.53 -4.98 21.58
CA GLU A 83 -6.84 -5.48 20.38
C GLU A 83 -5.64 -4.60 20.00
N VAL A 84 -5.77 -3.27 20.15
CA VAL A 84 -4.69 -2.31 19.87
C VAL A 84 -3.62 -2.37 20.96
N ARG A 85 -3.98 -2.55 22.24
CA ARG A 85 -2.99 -2.79 23.30
C ARG A 85 -2.19 -4.08 23.08
N GLU A 86 -2.84 -5.14 22.64
CA GLU A 86 -2.19 -6.41 22.31
C GLU A 86 -1.22 -6.25 21.12
N LEU A 87 -1.65 -5.52 20.08
CA LEU A 87 -0.78 -5.11 18.98
C LEU A 87 0.44 -4.33 19.46
N HIS A 88 0.24 -3.30 20.28
CA HIS A 88 1.33 -2.49 20.83
C HIS A 88 2.30 -3.35 21.65
N ALA A 89 1.80 -4.22 22.53
CA ALA A 89 2.62 -5.13 23.34
C ALA A 89 3.46 -6.09 22.48
N ALA A 90 2.87 -6.64 21.41
CA ALA A 90 3.57 -7.50 20.45
C ALA A 90 4.60 -6.74 19.58
N SER A 91 4.55 -5.41 19.59
CA SER A 91 5.36 -4.53 18.74
C SER A 91 6.42 -3.76 19.54
N ALA A 92 6.76 -4.20 20.75
CA ALA A 92 7.86 -3.61 21.52
C ALA A 92 9.19 -3.69 20.75
N GLY A 93 9.93 -2.59 20.67
CA GLY A 93 11.20 -2.50 19.95
C GLY A 93 11.08 -1.73 18.62
N VAL A 94 11.79 -2.18 17.58
CA VAL A 94 11.93 -1.44 16.32
C VAL A 94 10.75 -1.70 15.40
N ASN A 95 10.07 -0.62 14.99
CA ASN A 95 8.96 -0.60 14.04
C ASN A 95 9.28 0.35 12.87
N LEU A 96 8.44 0.34 11.84
CA LEU A 96 8.59 1.24 10.70
C LEU A 96 7.81 2.53 10.96
N GLY A 97 8.49 3.66 10.96
CA GLY A 97 7.89 4.99 10.92
C GLY A 97 7.93 5.56 9.51
N MET A 98 6.90 6.30 9.17
CA MET A 98 6.79 7.08 7.95
C MET A 98 6.44 8.52 8.33
N ASP A 99 7.11 9.50 7.75
CA ASP A 99 6.89 10.91 8.08
C ASP A 99 5.40 11.28 7.96
N TYR A 100 4.86 11.89 9.00
CA TYR A 100 3.44 12.26 9.04
C TYR A 100 3.25 13.59 8.32
N LEU A 101 2.57 13.56 7.16
CA LEU A 101 2.30 14.74 6.34
C LEU A 101 1.09 15.52 6.88
N PRO A 102 1.26 16.63 7.63
CA PRO A 102 0.14 17.27 8.31
C PRO A 102 -0.77 17.96 7.29
N GLY A 103 -2.07 17.69 7.38
CA GLY A 103 -3.07 18.23 6.45
C GLY A 103 -3.03 17.59 5.06
N ALA A 104 -2.36 16.45 4.88
CA ALA A 104 -2.50 15.66 3.66
C ALA A 104 -3.95 15.15 3.54
N ARG A 105 -4.41 14.96 2.30
CA ARG A 105 -5.74 14.41 2.01
C ARG A 105 -5.60 13.18 1.14
N ASP A 106 -6.39 12.14 1.43
CA ASP A 106 -6.43 10.95 0.61
C ASP A 106 -6.87 11.29 -0.81
N PHE A 107 -6.24 10.65 -1.79
CA PHE A 107 -6.59 10.79 -3.19
C PHE A 107 -7.80 9.89 -3.52
N THR A 108 -8.99 10.38 -3.18
CA THR A 108 -10.26 9.68 -3.43
C THR A 108 -10.76 9.89 -4.87
N PRO A 109 -11.71 9.08 -5.37
CA PRO A 109 -12.34 9.32 -6.67
C PRO A 109 -12.88 10.73 -6.86
N GLU A 110 -13.46 11.32 -5.80
CA GLU A 110 -14.01 12.68 -5.81
C GLU A 110 -12.89 13.73 -5.92
N LEU A 111 -11.77 13.54 -5.20
CA LEU A 111 -10.63 14.45 -5.34
C LEU A 111 -9.99 14.33 -6.72
N ALA A 112 -9.98 13.13 -7.29
CA ALA A 112 -9.46 12.84 -8.62
C ALA A 112 -10.29 13.47 -9.77
N GLU A 113 -11.48 14.03 -9.49
CA GLU A 113 -12.26 14.79 -10.49
C GLU A 113 -11.77 16.23 -10.65
N VAL A 114 -11.10 16.77 -9.63
CA VAL A 114 -10.67 18.17 -9.58
C VAL A 114 -9.15 18.34 -9.50
N PHE A 115 -8.43 17.28 -9.13
CA PHE A 115 -6.97 17.26 -9.09
C PHE A 115 -6.42 16.68 -10.39
N ASP A 116 -5.69 17.51 -11.13
CA ASP A 116 -5.04 17.11 -12.38
C ASP A 116 -3.68 16.45 -12.10
N VAL A 117 -3.38 15.38 -12.84
CA VAL A 117 -2.11 14.65 -12.73
C VAL A 117 -1.52 14.59 -14.13
N ASP A 118 -0.28 15.06 -14.26
CA ASP A 118 0.43 15.02 -15.53
C ASP A 118 0.58 13.56 -16.02
N PRO A 119 0.36 13.27 -17.31
CA PRO A 119 0.47 11.92 -17.87
C PRO A 119 1.81 11.22 -17.59
N LEU A 120 2.93 11.95 -17.57
CA LEU A 120 4.24 11.38 -17.25
C LEU A 120 4.35 11.07 -15.76
N GLU A 121 3.84 11.94 -14.88
CA GLU A 121 3.77 11.67 -13.45
C GLU A 121 2.94 10.41 -13.15
N ALA A 122 1.76 10.29 -13.76
CA ALA A 122 0.94 9.09 -13.69
C ALA A 122 1.67 7.85 -14.24
N GLY A 123 2.36 8.02 -15.39
CA GLY A 123 3.18 6.98 -16.01
C GLY A 123 4.28 6.45 -15.09
N ARG A 124 4.99 7.34 -14.38
CA ARG A 124 6.07 6.96 -13.45
C ARG A 124 5.57 6.18 -12.25
N ILE A 125 4.41 6.54 -11.69
CA ILE A 125 3.79 5.81 -10.58
C ILE A 125 3.33 4.42 -11.03
N VAL A 126 2.59 4.35 -12.15
CA VAL A 126 2.14 3.07 -12.72
C VAL A 126 3.32 2.17 -13.07
N TRP A 127 4.40 2.74 -13.61
CA TRP A 127 5.62 2.00 -13.93
C TRP A 127 6.26 1.40 -12.68
N LEU A 128 6.36 2.16 -11.58
CA LEU A 128 6.86 1.66 -10.29
C LEU A 128 5.99 0.52 -9.77
N ASP A 129 4.66 0.70 -9.78
CA ASP A 129 3.73 -0.32 -9.30
C ASP A 129 3.82 -1.59 -10.16
N ALA A 130 4.00 -1.47 -11.48
CA ALA A 130 4.19 -2.62 -12.36
C ALA A 130 5.54 -3.33 -12.15
N LEU A 131 6.63 -2.58 -11.94
CA LEU A 131 7.95 -3.14 -11.58
C LEU A 131 7.85 -3.91 -10.26
N THR A 132 7.15 -3.36 -9.27
CA THR A 132 7.04 -3.93 -7.92
C THR A 132 5.86 -4.87 -7.73
N ALA A 133 5.08 -5.12 -8.80
CA ALA A 133 3.87 -5.94 -8.76
C ALA A 133 2.83 -5.48 -7.72
N ASN A 134 2.72 -4.17 -7.50
CA ASN A 134 1.73 -3.55 -6.64
C ASN A 134 0.39 -3.36 -7.37
N VAL A 135 -0.46 -4.38 -7.33
CA VAL A 135 -1.80 -4.35 -7.96
C VAL A 135 -2.89 -3.73 -7.06
N ASP A 136 -2.53 -3.34 -5.84
CA ASP A 136 -3.49 -2.84 -4.83
C ASP A 136 -3.86 -1.37 -5.03
N ARG A 137 -3.04 -0.61 -5.77
CA ARG A 137 -3.30 0.80 -6.11
C ARG A 137 -4.45 0.92 -7.10
N THR A 138 -5.66 0.98 -6.58
CA THR A 138 -6.91 0.98 -7.36
C THR A 138 -7.71 2.25 -7.14
N VAL A 139 -8.73 2.48 -7.98
CA VAL A 139 -9.65 3.62 -7.82
C VAL A 139 -10.34 3.66 -6.44
N HIS A 140 -10.52 2.53 -5.77
CA HIS A 140 -11.17 2.45 -4.45
C HIS A 140 -10.19 2.47 -3.27
N SER A 141 -8.93 2.09 -3.51
CA SER A 141 -7.84 2.17 -2.53
C SER A 141 -6.62 2.69 -3.27
N SER A 142 -6.55 4.01 -3.43
CA SER A 142 -5.49 4.61 -4.24
C SER A 142 -4.14 4.53 -3.53
N ASN A 143 -4.12 4.47 -2.19
CA ASN A 143 -2.90 4.57 -1.38
C ASN A 143 -2.03 5.76 -1.83
N LEU A 144 -2.67 6.85 -2.26
CA LEU A 144 -2.05 8.10 -2.69
C LEU A 144 -2.63 9.22 -1.84
N MET A 145 -1.82 10.25 -1.60
CA MET A 145 -2.24 11.46 -0.91
C MET A 145 -1.91 12.70 -1.73
N VAL A 146 -2.66 13.76 -1.51
CA VAL A 146 -2.35 15.11 -1.99
C VAL A 146 -1.81 15.94 -0.83
N TRP A 147 -0.62 16.52 -1.00
CA TRP A 147 0.01 17.36 0.02
C TRP A 147 1.00 18.37 -0.59
N PRO A 148 1.10 19.61 -0.06
CA PRO A 148 0.29 20.18 1.02
C PRO A 148 -1.08 20.68 0.54
N THR A 149 -2.11 20.61 1.39
CA THR A 149 -3.48 21.09 1.04
C THR A 149 -3.89 22.38 1.74
N LEU A 150 -3.02 22.93 2.58
CA LEU A 150 -3.27 24.14 3.38
C LEU A 150 -2.96 25.45 2.63
N GLY A 151 -2.66 25.40 1.33
CA GLY A 151 -2.37 26.57 0.50
C GLY A 151 -0.99 27.21 0.73
N VAL A 152 -0.10 26.55 1.48
CA VAL A 152 1.26 27.03 1.76
C VAL A 152 2.23 26.82 0.58
N ALA A 153 1.93 25.85 -0.29
CA ALA A 153 2.66 25.55 -1.52
C ALA A 153 1.71 24.80 -2.49
N PRO A 154 2.07 24.66 -3.77
CA PRO A 154 1.30 23.84 -4.70
C PRO A 154 1.13 22.40 -4.18
N PRO A 155 -0.08 21.83 -4.24
CA PRO A 155 -0.31 20.45 -3.84
C PRO A 155 0.34 19.49 -4.85
N HIS A 156 0.94 18.43 -4.33
CA HIS A 156 1.54 17.37 -5.14
C HIS A 156 0.95 16.02 -4.76
N LEU A 157 1.06 15.06 -5.67
CA LEU A 157 0.73 13.67 -5.41
C LEU A 157 1.88 12.98 -4.67
N TRP A 158 1.55 12.21 -3.63
CA TRP A 158 2.46 11.44 -2.79
C TRP A 158 2.01 9.98 -2.74
N LEU A 159 2.96 9.07 -2.81
CA LEU A 159 2.74 7.64 -2.64
C LEU A 159 2.78 7.30 -1.15
N ILE A 160 1.87 6.44 -0.74
CA ILE A 160 1.89 5.77 0.57
C ILE A 160 1.55 4.29 0.37
N ASP A 161 1.75 3.51 1.43
CA ASP A 161 1.26 2.15 1.60
C ASP A 161 1.53 1.19 0.43
N HIS A 162 2.75 0.66 0.43
CA HIS A 162 3.24 -0.38 -0.46
C HIS A 162 3.25 -1.76 0.21
N GLY A 163 2.57 -1.94 1.34
CA GLY A 163 2.58 -3.21 2.09
C GLY A 163 2.03 -4.42 1.31
N ALA A 164 1.22 -4.18 0.28
CA ALA A 164 0.68 -5.21 -0.63
C ALA A 164 1.51 -5.40 -1.92
N ALA A 165 2.60 -4.66 -2.08
CA ALA A 165 3.53 -4.81 -3.21
C ALA A 165 4.42 -6.06 -3.06
N LEU A 166 5.26 -6.31 -4.07
CA LEU A 166 6.22 -7.41 -4.10
C LEU A 166 5.58 -8.79 -3.92
N VAL A 167 4.38 -9.02 -4.47
CA VAL A 167 3.58 -10.25 -4.31
C VAL A 167 4.39 -11.55 -4.50
N PHE A 168 5.44 -11.54 -5.32
CA PHE A 168 6.37 -12.66 -5.51
C PHE A 168 7.06 -13.14 -4.23
N HIS A 169 7.27 -12.27 -3.24
CA HIS A 169 7.95 -12.59 -1.97
C HIS A 169 7.13 -13.52 -1.06
N HIS A 170 5.87 -13.80 -1.40
CA HIS A 170 5.06 -14.82 -0.73
C HIS A 170 5.26 -16.21 -1.33
N ARG A 171 5.88 -16.30 -2.52
CA ARG A 171 6.11 -17.55 -3.26
C ARG A 171 7.41 -17.48 -4.06
N TRP A 172 8.52 -17.43 -3.33
CA TRP A 172 9.88 -17.41 -3.90
C TRP A 172 10.10 -18.53 -4.93
N GLY A 173 10.85 -18.22 -5.99
CA GLY A 173 11.24 -19.17 -7.04
C GLY A 173 10.11 -19.62 -7.99
N THR A 174 8.86 -19.24 -7.75
CA THR A 174 7.71 -19.67 -8.59
C THR A 174 7.13 -18.57 -9.47
N THR A 175 7.39 -17.31 -9.15
CA THR A 175 6.87 -16.18 -9.91
C THR A 175 7.85 -15.81 -11.01
N ASP A 176 7.37 -15.79 -12.25
CA ASP A 176 8.15 -15.36 -13.40
C ASP A 176 8.35 -13.82 -13.37
N PRO A 177 9.60 -13.31 -13.37
CA PRO A 177 9.88 -11.88 -13.43
C PRO A 177 9.29 -11.19 -14.67
N THR A 178 8.98 -11.92 -15.74
CA THR A 178 8.34 -11.38 -16.95
C THR A 178 6.82 -11.26 -16.85
N LYS A 179 6.21 -11.77 -15.77
CA LYS A 179 4.75 -11.78 -15.61
C LYS A 179 4.15 -10.38 -15.68
N ALA A 180 3.24 -10.17 -16.62
CA ALA A 180 2.37 -9.00 -16.68
C ALA A 180 1.23 -9.13 -15.67
N TYR A 181 0.90 -8.03 -14.99
CA TYR A 181 -0.24 -7.94 -14.09
C TYR A 181 -1.29 -6.99 -14.69
N ASP A 182 -2.56 -7.17 -14.31
CA ASP A 182 -3.66 -6.34 -14.80
C ASP A 182 -3.69 -5.01 -14.03
N PHE A 183 -3.45 -3.90 -14.74
CA PHE A 183 -3.47 -2.54 -14.21
C PHE A 183 -4.64 -1.69 -14.75
N ARG A 184 -5.63 -2.30 -15.41
CA ARG A 184 -6.75 -1.56 -16.01
C ARG A 184 -7.60 -0.79 -14.99
N HIS A 185 -7.60 -1.22 -13.73
CA HIS A 185 -8.30 -0.56 -12.61
C HIS A 185 -7.40 0.34 -11.75
N HIS A 186 -6.20 0.66 -12.24
CA HIS A 186 -5.26 1.49 -11.50
C HIS A 186 -5.82 2.89 -11.23
N ALA A 187 -5.59 3.42 -10.02
CA ALA A 187 -6.14 4.72 -9.58
C ALA A 187 -5.85 5.87 -10.55
N LEU A 188 -4.70 5.81 -11.22
CA LEU A 188 -4.24 6.83 -12.17
C LEU A 188 -4.55 6.53 -13.65
N GLY A 189 -5.26 5.44 -13.95
CA GLY A 189 -5.54 5.04 -15.35
C GLY A 189 -6.28 6.12 -16.15
N GLN A 190 -7.15 6.89 -15.50
CA GLN A 190 -7.91 7.97 -16.15
C GLN A 190 -7.06 9.15 -16.64
N TYR A 191 -5.83 9.31 -16.16
CA TYR A 191 -4.93 10.41 -16.53
C TYR A 191 -4.09 10.12 -17.77
N GLY A 192 -4.39 9.02 -18.47
CA GLY A 192 -3.63 8.57 -19.64
C GLY A 192 -2.12 8.37 -19.36
N PRO A 193 -1.74 7.48 -18.41
CA PRO A 193 -0.34 7.32 -18.00
C PRO A 193 0.63 7.09 -19.17
N ASP A 194 1.62 7.95 -19.35
CA ASP A 194 2.70 7.78 -20.34
C ASP A 194 3.78 6.84 -19.79
N VAL A 195 3.44 5.56 -19.73
CA VAL A 195 4.32 4.51 -19.22
C VAL A 195 5.56 4.28 -20.08
N ARG A 196 5.55 4.67 -21.37
CA ARG A 196 6.68 4.48 -22.27
C ARG A 196 7.74 5.55 -22.02
N ALA A 197 7.31 6.80 -21.85
CA ALA A 197 8.21 7.86 -21.42
C ALA A 197 8.77 7.58 -20.02
N ALA A 198 7.93 7.09 -19.10
CA ALA A 198 8.37 6.66 -17.78
C ALA A 198 9.41 5.52 -17.85
N ASP A 199 9.22 4.50 -18.69
CA ASP A 199 10.19 3.42 -18.85
C ASP A 199 11.54 3.94 -19.36
N ALA A 200 11.52 4.79 -20.39
CA ALA A 200 12.72 5.40 -20.93
C ALA A 200 13.49 6.22 -19.89
N GLU A 201 12.78 6.87 -18.95
CA GLU A 201 13.37 7.65 -17.88
C GLU A 201 13.90 6.79 -16.71
N LEU A 202 13.11 5.82 -16.26
CA LEU A 202 13.31 5.13 -14.97
C LEU A 202 14.09 3.82 -15.11
N ARG A 203 13.90 3.05 -16.19
CA ARG A 203 14.56 1.75 -16.39
C ARG A 203 16.08 1.81 -16.26
N PRO A 204 16.80 2.81 -16.82
CA PRO A 204 18.27 2.89 -16.67
C PRO A 204 18.73 3.21 -15.25
N LYS A 205 17.86 3.79 -14.41
CA LYS A 205 18.17 4.17 -13.02
C LYS A 205 18.11 2.98 -12.06
N VAL A 206 17.34 1.93 -12.38
CA VAL A 206 17.19 0.73 -11.55
C VAL A 206 18.35 -0.24 -11.80
N THR A 207 19.50 0.06 -11.20
CA THR A 207 20.71 -0.76 -11.27
C THR A 207 20.75 -1.78 -10.13
N GLY A 208 21.57 -2.82 -10.27
CA GLY A 208 21.85 -3.74 -9.15
C GLY A 208 22.46 -3.06 -7.92
N GLU A 209 23.21 -1.97 -8.11
CA GLU A 209 23.75 -1.16 -7.01
C GLU A 209 22.64 -0.43 -6.26
N LEU A 210 21.73 0.23 -6.98
CA LEU A 210 20.58 0.88 -6.36
C LEU A 210 19.72 -0.13 -5.59
N LEU A 211 19.44 -1.28 -6.20
CA LEU A 211 18.62 -2.32 -5.57
C LEU A 211 19.27 -2.86 -4.29
N ARG A 212 20.60 -3.07 -4.28
CA ARG A 212 21.31 -3.46 -3.04
C ARG A 212 21.21 -2.39 -1.97
N ALA A 213 21.50 -1.14 -2.33
CA ALA A 213 21.40 -0.02 -1.39
C ALA A 213 19.99 0.09 -0.77
N VAL A 214 18.94 -0.04 -1.58
CA VAL A 214 17.54 -0.04 -1.12
C VAL A 214 17.25 -1.27 -0.25
N THR A 215 17.69 -2.46 -0.65
CA THR A 215 17.44 -3.65 0.17
C THR A 215 18.18 -3.56 1.49
N ASP A 216 19.39 -2.99 1.56
CA ASP A 216 20.20 -2.84 2.79
C ASP A 216 19.54 -1.96 3.85
N GLU A 217 18.56 -1.13 3.47
CA GLU A 217 17.76 -0.32 4.39
C GLU A 217 16.83 -1.16 5.29
N VAL A 218 16.50 -2.39 4.87
CA VAL A 218 15.61 -3.29 5.65
C VAL A 218 16.36 -3.86 6.85
N PRO A 219 15.83 -3.83 8.08
CA PRO A 219 16.46 -4.48 9.24
C PRO A 219 16.62 -6.00 9.09
N ASP A 220 17.76 -6.55 9.51
CA ASP A 220 18.03 -8.01 9.49
C ASP A 220 16.95 -8.81 10.23
N ALA A 221 16.47 -8.29 11.36
CA ALA A 221 15.43 -8.93 12.17
C ALA A 221 14.10 -9.10 11.41
N TRP A 222 13.86 -8.33 10.36
CA TRP A 222 12.66 -8.44 9.54
C TRP A 222 12.80 -9.48 8.41
N LEU A 223 14.03 -9.85 8.07
CA LEU A 223 14.38 -10.86 7.06
C LEU A 223 14.79 -12.21 7.67
N ALA A 224 15.04 -12.24 8.99
CA ALA A 224 15.41 -13.44 9.72
C ALA A 224 14.32 -14.54 9.59
N ASP A 225 14.77 -15.79 9.55
CA ASP A 225 13.94 -16.99 9.48
C ASP A 225 13.01 -17.08 8.26
N GLU A 226 13.27 -16.30 7.19
CA GLU A 226 12.52 -16.38 5.94
C GLU A 226 12.67 -17.80 5.33
N PRO A 227 11.57 -18.54 5.11
CA PRO A 227 11.64 -19.92 4.64
C PRO A 227 12.35 -20.06 3.30
N GLY A 228 13.33 -20.96 3.24
CA GLY A 228 14.09 -21.25 2.01
C GLY A 228 15.40 -20.49 1.87
N PHE A 229 15.79 -19.67 2.86
CA PHE A 229 17.04 -18.90 2.86
C PHE A 229 17.87 -19.20 4.12
N GLY A 230 19.19 -19.12 3.98
CA GLY A 230 20.16 -19.31 5.07
C GLY A 230 20.31 -18.11 6.00
N GLY A 231 19.83 -16.93 5.59
CA GLY A 231 19.86 -15.72 6.42
C GLY A 231 19.46 -14.45 5.64
N PRO A 232 19.44 -13.28 6.33
CA PRO A 232 19.00 -12.01 5.76
C PRO A 232 19.66 -11.63 4.44
N GLU A 233 20.96 -11.87 4.30
CA GLU A 233 21.72 -11.52 3.10
C GLU A 233 21.24 -12.27 1.85
N GLU A 234 20.93 -13.56 1.98
CA GLU A 234 20.41 -14.35 0.86
C GLU A 234 19.00 -13.86 0.45
N VAL A 235 18.20 -13.37 1.41
CA VAL A 235 16.89 -12.78 1.14
C VAL A 235 17.04 -11.44 0.39
N ARG A 236 17.99 -10.59 0.79
CA ARG A 236 18.30 -9.33 0.07
C ARG A 236 18.69 -9.61 -1.37
N GLU A 237 19.64 -10.53 -1.58
CA GLU A 237 20.08 -10.90 -2.93
C GLU A 237 18.93 -11.52 -3.76
N ALA A 238 17.96 -12.22 -3.13
CA ALA A 238 16.77 -12.70 -3.83
C ALA A 238 15.85 -11.55 -4.31
N TYR A 239 15.64 -10.51 -3.49
CA TYR A 239 14.93 -9.30 -3.91
C TYR A 239 15.65 -8.59 -5.05
N VAL A 240 16.97 -8.38 -4.91
CA VAL A 240 17.81 -7.75 -5.94
C VAL A 240 17.74 -8.52 -7.25
N ALA A 241 17.94 -9.84 -7.21
CA ALA A 241 17.91 -10.70 -8.39
C ALA A 241 16.56 -10.64 -9.10
N TYR A 242 15.45 -10.73 -8.35
CA TYR A 242 14.11 -10.69 -8.93
C TYR A 242 13.80 -9.32 -9.57
N LEU A 243 13.98 -8.22 -8.83
CA LEU A 243 13.67 -6.87 -9.33
C LEU A 243 14.59 -6.49 -10.50
N HIS A 244 15.86 -6.87 -10.45
CA HIS A 244 16.79 -6.63 -11.54
C HIS A 244 16.44 -7.46 -12.81
N ALA A 245 16.03 -8.72 -12.65
CA ALA A 245 15.55 -9.53 -13.77
C ALA A 245 14.26 -8.96 -14.37
N ARG A 246 13.36 -8.46 -13.52
CA ARG A 246 12.09 -7.85 -13.92
C ARG A 246 12.31 -6.56 -14.69
N VAL A 247 13.10 -5.61 -14.19
CA VAL A 247 13.34 -4.33 -14.89
C VAL A 247 14.04 -4.52 -16.25
N ARG A 248 14.88 -5.56 -16.38
CA ARG A 248 15.49 -5.93 -17.67
C ARG A 248 14.48 -6.49 -18.67
N SER A 249 13.38 -7.04 -18.19
CA SER A 249 12.30 -7.64 -18.99
C SER A 249 11.09 -6.70 -19.14
N CYS A 250 11.27 -5.38 -19.00
CA CYS A 250 10.16 -4.42 -18.97
C CYS A 250 9.20 -4.55 -20.16
N ASP A 251 9.74 -4.79 -21.35
CA ASP A 251 8.98 -4.95 -22.59
C ASP A 251 7.93 -6.09 -22.51
N ALA A 252 8.08 -7.04 -21.59
CA ALA A 252 7.16 -8.18 -21.41
C ALA A 252 5.97 -7.87 -20.47
N TRP A 253 6.10 -6.89 -19.57
CA TRP A 253 5.09 -6.63 -18.53
C TRP A 253 4.59 -5.19 -18.45
N LEU A 254 5.18 -4.25 -19.20
CA LEU A 254 4.79 -2.84 -19.17
C LEU A 254 3.29 -2.68 -19.53
N PRO A 255 2.45 -2.15 -18.61
CA PRO A 255 1.01 -2.05 -18.84
C PRO A 255 0.72 -0.90 -19.81
N THR A 256 -0.01 -1.18 -20.89
CA THR A 256 -0.39 -0.17 -21.90
C THR A 256 -1.89 -0.01 -22.08
N ASP A 257 -2.70 -0.75 -21.33
CA ASP A 257 -4.16 -0.74 -21.42
C ASP A 257 -4.77 -0.03 -20.21
N PHE A 258 -5.29 1.17 -20.43
CA PHE A 258 -5.94 2.01 -19.42
C PHE A 258 -7.31 2.45 -19.95
N PRO A 259 -8.36 1.62 -19.79
CA PRO A 259 -9.69 1.93 -20.29
C PRO A 259 -10.28 3.17 -19.58
N SER A 260 -11.14 3.90 -20.28
CA SER A 260 -11.87 5.03 -19.71
C SER A 260 -12.82 4.58 -18.59
N ARG A 261 -13.27 5.54 -17.75
CA ARG A 261 -14.27 5.27 -16.70
C ARG A 261 -15.52 4.57 -17.26
N GLU A 262 -16.01 5.01 -18.42
CA GLU A 262 -17.18 4.42 -19.09
C GLU A 262 -16.91 2.97 -19.52
N GLN A 263 -15.74 2.71 -20.11
CA GLN A 263 -15.35 1.36 -20.53
C GLN A 263 -15.24 0.41 -19.33
N LEU A 264 -14.65 0.84 -18.22
CA LEU A 264 -14.56 0.06 -16.99
C LEU A 264 -15.94 -0.17 -16.36
N ALA A 265 -16.81 0.83 -16.36
CA ALA A 265 -18.18 0.71 -15.83
C ALA A 265 -19.00 -0.31 -16.62
N GLU A 266 -18.91 -0.27 -17.96
CA GLU A 266 -19.55 -1.26 -18.82
C GLU A 266 -19.00 -2.67 -18.60
N GLU A 267 -17.68 -2.83 -18.50
CA GLU A 267 -17.06 -4.13 -18.23
C GLU A 267 -17.52 -4.70 -16.88
N ASN A 268 -17.54 -3.86 -15.84
CA ASN A 268 -18.01 -4.23 -14.51
C ASN A 268 -19.48 -4.63 -14.52
N ALA A 269 -20.34 -3.89 -15.24
CA ALA A 269 -21.75 -4.24 -15.41
C ALA A 269 -21.92 -5.60 -16.11
N ARG A 270 -21.16 -5.85 -17.19
CA ARG A 270 -21.16 -7.15 -17.88
C ARG A 270 -20.64 -8.28 -16.99
N ARG A 271 -19.62 -8.02 -16.16
CA ARG A 271 -19.09 -9.02 -15.20
C ARG A 271 -20.10 -9.32 -14.11
N ALA A 272 -20.74 -8.31 -13.52
CA ALA A 272 -21.79 -8.48 -12.52
C ALA A 272 -22.97 -9.28 -13.09
N ALA A 273 -23.44 -8.95 -14.31
CA ALA A 273 -24.50 -9.69 -14.98
C ALA A 273 -24.14 -11.17 -15.23
N ARG A 274 -22.90 -11.47 -15.65
CA ARG A 274 -22.43 -12.86 -15.82
C ARG A 274 -22.38 -13.62 -14.49
N THR A 275 -21.84 -13.00 -13.44
CA THR A 275 -21.81 -13.59 -12.10
C THR A 275 -23.21 -13.89 -11.62
N GLU A 276 -24.15 -12.96 -11.78
CA GLU A 276 -25.54 -13.12 -11.38
C GLU A 276 -26.24 -14.24 -12.15
N GLN A 277 -26.01 -14.37 -13.46
CA GLN A 277 -26.53 -15.47 -14.27
C GLN A 277 -26.02 -16.85 -13.79
N GLY A 278 -24.74 -16.92 -13.40
CA GLY A 278 -24.10 -18.15 -12.90
C GLY A 278 -24.45 -18.52 -11.46
N ARG A 279 -25.16 -17.66 -10.71
CA ARG A 279 -25.56 -17.96 -9.33
C ARG A 279 -26.66 -19.04 -9.29
N PRO A 280 -26.62 -19.96 -8.32
CA PRO A 280 -27.77 -20.81 -8.00
C PRO A 280 -29.00 -19.96 -7.64
N ASP A 281 -30.20 -20.39 -8.04
CA ASP A 281 -31.42 -19.57 -7.91
C ASP A 281 -31.78 -19.16 -6.47
N TRP A 282 -31.32 -19.93 -5.47
CA TRP A 282 -31.48 -19.62 -4.05
C TRP A 282 -30.59 -18.45 -3.57
N LEU A 283 -29.51 -18.14 -4.31
CA LEU A 283 -28.56 -17.05 -4.03
C LEU A 283 -28.86 -15.79 -4.86
N LYS A 284 -29.68 -15.92 -5.92
CA LYS A 284 -30.23 -14.79 -6.70
C LYS A 284 -31.38 -14.07 -5.99
N ARG A 285 -31.95 -14.69 -4.95
CA ARG A 285 -33.08 -14.19 -4.16
C ARG A 285 -32.70 -13.92 -2.70
N VAL A 286 -31.49 -13.42 -2.44
CA VAL A 286 -31.21 -12.87 -1.11
C VAL A 286 -32.00 -11.57 -0.99
N PRO A 287 -32.97 -11.46 -0.05
CA PRO A 287 -33.68 -10.21 0.14
C PRO A 287 -32.69 -9.14 0.57
N ASP A 288 -32.78 -7.96 -0.04
CA ASP A 288 -32.09 -6.78 0.46
C ASP A 288 -32.57 -6.51 1.91
N LEU A 289 -31.68 -6.71 2.88
CA LEU A 289 -31.93 -6.42 4.29
C LEU A 289 -31.60 -4.95 4.62
N HIS A 290 -30.98 -4.20 3.71
CA HIS A 290 -30.72 -2.78 3.87
C HIS A 290 -31.88 -1.95 3.30
N GLY A 291 -33.04 -2.00 3.98
CA GLY A 291 -34.14 -1.10 3.63
C GLY A 291 -35.56 -1.49 4.04
N LYS A 292 -35.77 -2.50 4.90
CA LYS A 292 -37.12 -2.74 5.46
C LYS A 292 -37.28 -2.04 6.80
N PRO A 293 -38.42 -1.38 7.08
CA PRO A 293 -38.71 -0.89 8.42
C PRO A 293 -38.73 -2.06 9.41
N ALA A 294 -38.44 -1.77 10.68
CA ALA A 294 -38.43 -2.75 11.76
C ALA A 294 -39.68 -3.63 11.67
N ALA A 295 -39.50 -4.95 11.75
CA ALA A 295 -40.62 -5.88 11.86
C ALA A 295 -41.54 -5.40 12.99
N GLU A 296 -42.80 -5.08 12.66
CA GLU A 296 -43.81 -4.89 13.70
C GLU A 296 -43.85 -6.18 14.52
N GLN A 297 -43.42 -6.07 15.78
CA GLN A 297 -43.62 -7.14 16.74
C GLN A 297 -45.11 -7.26 16.98
N ASP A 298 -45.70 -8.30 16.41
CA ASP A 298 -47.02 -8.76 16.79
C ASP A 298 -46.95 -9.32 18.22
N TRP A 299 -47.35 -8.50 19.19
CA TRP A 299 -47.45 -8.87 20.60
C TRP A 299 -48.75 -9.62 20.94
N SER A 300 -49.55 -10.05 19.96
CA SER A 300 -50.83 -10.72 20.20
C SER A 300 -50.74 -12.15 20.76
N VAL A 301 -49.55 -12.68 21.04
CA VAL A 301 -49.37 -14.01 21.66
C VAL A 301 -49.16 -13.96 23.18
N HIS A 302 -49.15 -12.77 23.80
CA HIS A 302 -49.07 -12.63 25.27
C HIS A 302 -50.21 -11.77 25.83
N LEU A 303 -51.44 -12.21 25.61
CA LEU A 303 -52.57 -11.91 26.49
C LEU A 303 -53.24 -13.25 26.87
N GLY A 304 -53.08 -13.62 28.15
CA GLY A 304 -54.04 -14.48 28.82
C GLY A 304 -55.29 -13.69 29.20
#